data_AF-A0A2E0X9T7-F1
#
_entry.id   AF-A0A2E0X9T7-F1
#
_cell.length_a   1.000
_cell.length_b   1.000
_cell.length_c   1.000
_cell.angle_alpha   90.00
_cell.angle_beta   90.00
_cell.angle_gamma   90.00
#
_symmetry.space_group_name_H-M   'P 1'
#
loop_
_entity.id
_entity.type
_entity.pdbx_description
1 polymer ?
#
loop_
_entity_poly.entity_id
_entity_poly.type
_entity_poly.pdbx_seq_one_letter_code
_entity_poly.pdbx_strand_id
1 'polypeptide(L)'
;MSYFKGLLAAAVVCSLVGPATAATLIDPLTNNGSFEFAGGAINTTKIQVWDTGALDVDNWVEWAGVSTAGDDSGVENTGNASDGTMVAFLQPGNAVHNMTSYVAAEGDEFYFSWDHVLRGDRDHTVSLVYDNGGTITSLVPSEKASTGVIETISNTYVIPSGSPAIGKTIGLGIVSPGSYPEIDNFILTVNELAPVDGDVDGDFDVDLDDYAIIRDNFRLSPATKAQGDITGGDIVDLADFLFWRNAHAAASGAASAGIPEPASAALALLGAVAFATLRKRR
;
A
#
# COMPACT_ATOMS: atom_id res chain seq x y z
N MET A 1 -51.07 4.79 38.09
CA MET A 1 -49.74 5.27 37.68
C MET A 1 -48.80 4.08 37.64
N SER A 2 -48.69 3.43 36.49
CA SER A 2 -47.78 2.30 36.27
C SER A 2 -46.64 2.81 35.40
N TYR A 3 -45.42 2.81 35.93
CA TYR A 3 -44.22 3.29 35.26
C TYR A 3 -43.74 2.23 34.25
N PHE A 4 -43.90 2.53 32.97
CA PHE A 4 -43.30 1.80 31.87
C PHE A 4 -41.80 2.14 31.82
N LYS A 5 -40.93 1.22 32.24
CA LYS A 5 -39.50 1.26 31.93
C LYS A 5 -39.29 0.72 30.52
N GLY A 6 -39.19 1.60 29.54
CA GLY A 6 -38.71 1.25 28.21
C GLY A 6 -37.21 0.97 28.26
N LEU A 7 -36.83 -0.29 28.04
CA LEU A 7 -35.47 -0.63 27.63
C LEU A 7 -35.30 -0.12 26.19
N LEU A 8 -34.55 0.96 25.99
CA LEU A 8 -33.97 1.25 24.69
C LEU A 8 -32.82 0.27 24.47
N ALA A 9 -33.05 -0.74 23.64
CA ALA A 9 -31.95 -1.50 23.06
C ALA A 9 -31.29 -0.59 22.02
N ALA A 10 -30.11 -0.05 22.35
CA ALA A 10 -29.25 0.59 21.37
C ALA A 10 -28.82 -0.50 20.39
N ALA A 11 -29.36 -0.46 19.17
CA ALA A 11 -28.87 -1.27 18.08
C ALA A 11 -27.46 -0.76 17.77
N VAL A 12 -26.44 -1.49 18.24
CA VAL A 12 -25.07 -1.30 17.80
C VAL A 12 -25.03 -1.75 16.35
N VAL A 13 -25.08 -0.78 15.43
CA VAL A 13 -24.71 -1.00 14.04
C VAL A 13 -23.22 -1.27 14.07
N CYS A 14 -22.85 -2.55 14.10
CA CYS A 14 -21.50 -2.99 13.83
C CYS A 14 -21.27 -2.76 12.34
N SER A 15 -20.66 -1.63 11.98
CA SER A 15 -20.17 -1.39 10.63
C SER A 15 -19.12 -2.46 10.34
N LEU A 16 -19.43 -3.32 9.38
CA LEU A 16 -18.47 -4.26 8.83
C LEU A 16 -17.39 -3.44 8.14
N VAL A 17 -16.11 -3.70 8.47
CA VAL A 17 -14.94 -3.19 7.75
C VAL A 17 -15.23 -3.33 6.25
N GLY A 18 -15.29 -2.20 5.55
CA GLY A 18 -15.46 -2.21 4.10
C GLY A 18 -14.29 -2.96 3.46
N PRO A 19 -14.49 -3.67 2.35
CA PRO A 19 -13.37 -4.27 1.64
C PRO A 19 -12.38 -3.15 1.26
N ALA A 20 -11.08 -3.38 1.51
CA ALA A 20 -10.01 -2.55 0.95
C ALA A 20 -10.30 -2.31 -0.54
N THR A 21 -10.36 -1.04 -0.95
CA THR A 21 -10.57 -0.69 -2.35
C THR A 21 -9.22 -0.58 -3.02
N ALA A 22 -8.93 -1.50 -3.93
CA ALA A 22 -7.74 -1.41 -4.76
C ALA A 22 -7.91 -0.25 -5.76
N ALA A 23 -7.06 0.77 -5.68
CA ALA A 23 -7.00 1.86 -6.64
C ALA A 23 -5.89 1.61 -7.66
N THR A 24 -6.19 1.77 -8.95
CA THR A 24 -5.18 1.76 -10.01
C THR A 24 -4.63 3.17 -10.18
N LEU A 25 -3.32 3.31 -9.97
CA LEU A 25 -2.62 4.59 -10.02
C LEU A 25 -1.82 4.75 -11.31
N ILE A 26 -1.26 3.66 -11.84
CA ILE A 26 -0.60 3.61 -13.15
C ILE A 26 -1.04 2.32 -13.83
N ASP A 27 -1.49 2.41 -15.08
CA ASP A 27 -1.72 1.29 -16.00
C ASP A 27 -1.70 1.84 -17.45
N PRO A 28 -1.94 1.03 -18.50
CA PRO A 28 -1.99 1.52 -19.88
C PRO A 28 -2.93 2.71 -20.13
N LEU A 29 -4.00 2.85 -19.33
CA LEU A 29 -5.04 3.88 -19.52
C LEU A 29 -4.95 5.02 -18.50
N THR A 30 -4.22 4.80 -17.41
CA THR A 30 -4.11 5.67 -16.24
C THR A 30 -2.64 6.01 -16.08
N ASN A 31 -2.29 7.29 -16.22
CA ASN A 31 -0.90 7.74 -16.15
C ASN A 31 0.05 7.00 -17.12
N ASN A 32 -0.45 6.56 -18.29
CA ASN A 32 0.38 6.16 -19.44
C ASN A 32 1.43 5.07 -19.13
N GLY A 33 1.03 3.99 -18.45
CA GLY A 33 1.91 2.89 -18.09
C GLY A 33 2.51 2.11 -19.28
N SER A 34 1.86 2.15 -20.45
CA SER A 34 2.34 1.53 -21.70
C SER A 34 2.96 2.52 -22.69
N PHE A 35 3.19 3.76 -22.28
CA PHE A 35 3.92 4.75 -23.09
C PHE A 35 3.29 5.10 -24.46
N GLU A 36 2.01 4.78 -24.65
CA GLU A 36 1.28 5.00 -25.90
C GLU A 36 0.86 6.46 -26.10
N PHE A 37 0.97 7.33 -25.09
CA PHE A 37 0.50 8.71 -25.17
C PHE A 37 1.63 9.74 -25.06
N ALA A 38 1.52 10.79 -25.87
CA ALA A 38 2.37 11.97 -25.83
C ALA A 38 1.59 13.22 -26.25
N GLY A 39 1.76 14.32 -25.52
CA GLY A 39 0.99 15.56 -25.73
C GLY A 39 -0.53 15.36 -25.61
N GLY A 40 -0.97 14.42 -24.78
CA GLY A 40 -2.39 14.07 -24.61
C GLY A 40 -3.03 13.32 -25.79
N ALA A 41 -2.23 12.75 -26.69
CA ALA A 41 -2.71 11.99 -27.85
C ALA A 41 -1.90 10.70 -28.04
N ILE A 42 -2.45 9.74 -28.81
CA ILE A 42 -1.72 8.51 -29.15
C ILE A 42 -0.44 8.87 -29.91
N ASN A 43 0.69 8.45 -29.38
CA ASN A 43 1.99 8.61 -30.00
C ASN A 43 2.19 7.57 -31.09
N THR A 44 2.75 7.98 -32.22
CA THR A 44 3.09 7.10 -33.36
C THR A 44 4.52 7.32 -33.85
N THR A 45 5.28 8.14 -33.14
CA THR A 45 6.64 8.56 -33.52
C THR A 45 7.63 8.34 -32.38
N LYS A 46 8.88 8.08 -32.72
CA LYS A 46 9.97 8.02 -31.73
C LYS A 46 10.15 9.39 -31.07
N ILE A 47 10.23 9.39 -29.74
CA ILE A 47 10.58 10.55 -28.91
C ILE A 47 11.88 10.20 -28.17
N GLN A 48 12.87 11.07 -28.20
CA GLN A 48 14.20 10.86 -27.59
C GLN A 48 14.49 11.82 -26.44
N VAL A 49 13.42 12.33 -25.82
CA VAL A 49 13.48 13.18 -24.63
C VAL A 49 12.30 12.85 -23.72
N TRP A 50 12.49 13.00 -22.40
CA TRP A 50 11.41 12.91 -21.42
C TRP A 50 10.91 14.32 -21.09
N ASP A 51 9.61 14.56 -21.30
CA ASP A 51 8.88 15.76 -20.90
C ASP A 51 9.64 17.11 -21.04
N THR A 52 10.17 17.38 -22.24
CA THR A 52 10.73 18.70 -22.59
C THR A 52 9.95 19.36 -23.73
N GLY A 53 8.75 19.87 -23.44
CA GLY A 53 8.03 20.78 -24.34
C GLY A 53 6.79 20.18 -25.01
N ALA A 54 6.67 20.31 -26.34
CA ALA A 54 5.43 20.00 -27.08
C ALA A 54 5.24 18.52 -27.46
N LEU A 55 6.26 17.69 -27.22
CA LEU A 55 6.24 16.23 -27.39
C LEU A 55 6.77 15.64 -26.08
N ASP A 56 5.93 15.68 -25.06
CA ASP A 56 6.14 15.07 -23.75
C ASP A 56 5.58 13.65 -23.75
N VAL A 57 6.30 12.70 -23.17
CA VAL A 57 5.72 11.38 -22.88
C VAL A 57 4.82 11.56 -21.68
N ASP A 58 3.51 11.47 -21.87
CA ASP A 58 2.53 11.91 -20.87
C ASP A 58 2.81 11.25 -19.50
N ASN A 59 2.97 12.07 -18.46
CA ASN A 59 3.22 11.69 -17.06
C ASN A 59 4.60 11.11 -16.73
N TRP A 60 5.50 10.95 -17.71
CA TRP A 60 6.86 10.46 -17.49
C TRP A 60 7.88 11.59 -17.63
N VAL A 61 8.52 11.92 -16.51
CA VAL A 61 9.43 13.08 -16.40
C VAL A 61 10.84 12.60 -16.09
N GLU A 62 11.84 13.28 -16.64
CA GLU A 62 13.24 13.06 -16.26
C GLU A 62 13.45 13.32 -14.75
N TRP A 63 14.08 12.36 -14.07
CA TRP A 63 14.28 12.43 -12.62
C TRP A 63 15.47 13.33 -12.28
N ALA A 64 15.18 14.62 -12.11
CA ALA A 64 16.18 15.64 -11.77
C ALA A 64 16.99 15.25 -10.52
N GLY A 65 18.32 15.32 -10.63
CA GLY A 65 19.25 14.98 -9.55
C GLY A 65 19.60 13.49 -9.44
N VAL A 66 18.87 12.61 -10.13
CA VAL A 66 19.21 11.18 -10.28
C VAL A 66 19.67 10.87 -11.69
N SER A 67 18.99 11.42 -12.70
CA SER A 67 19.41 11.34 -14.09
C SER A 67 20.72 12.11 -14.29
N THR A 68 21.66 11.47 -14.99
CA THR A 68 22.96 12.03 -15.39
C THR A 68 23.09 12.15 -16.91
N ALA A 69 22.06 11.74 -17.66
CA ALA A 69 22.00 11.79 -19.12
C ALA A 69 20.54 11.94 -19.61
N GLY A 70 20.25 12.89 -20.51
CA GLY A 70 18.88 13.25 -20.91
C GLY A 70 18.53 13.15 -22.41
N ASP A 71 19.52 13.08 -23.31
CA ASP A 71 19.31 13.36 -24.75
C ASP A 71 19.10 12.12 -25.66
N ASP A 72 19.00 10.91 -25.11
CA ASP A 72 18.83 9.65 -25.86
C ASP A 72 18.00 8.62 -25.06
N SER A 73 16.92 9.11 -24.48
CA SER A 73 15.94 8.29 -23.76
C SER A 73 14.54 8.78 -24.07
N GLY A 74 13.56 7.89 -24.08
CA GLY A 74 12.18 8.26 -24.38
C GLY A 74 11.38 7.03 -24.78
N VAL A 75 10.60 7.16 -25.86
CA VAL A 75 9.72 6.09 -26.33
C VAL A 75 9.90 5.82 -27.81
N GLU A 76 9.84 4.56 -28.22
CA GLU A 76 9.92 4.17 -29.63
C GLU A 76 9.16 2.88 -29.95
N ASN A 77 8.84 2.69 -31.23
CA ASN A 77 8.25 1.44 -31.72
C ASN A 77 9.36 0.53 -32.27
N THR A 78 9.85 -0.39 -31.42
CA THR A 78 10.85 -1.41 -31.81
C THR A 78 10.21 -2.71 -32.31
N GLY A 79 8.89 -2.86 -32.15
CA GLY A 79 8.17 -4.12 -32.32
C GLY A 79 8.28 -5.09 -31.13
N ASN A 80 8.90 -4.66 -30.01
CA ASN A 80 9.02 -5.47 -28.79
C ASN A 80 7.96 -5.16 -27.71
N ALA A 81 7.08 -4.17 -27.93
CA ALA A 81 6.05 -3.78 -26.96
C ALA A 81 5.23 -4.97 -26.46
N SER A 82 5.03 -5.03 -25.15
CA SER A 82 4.17 -6.02 -24.50
C SER A 82 2.72 -5.53 -24.38
N ASP A 83 2.51 -4.22 -24.36
CA ASP A 83 1.21 -3.57 -24.51
C ASP A 83 1.29 -2.45 -25.56
N GLY A 84 0.27 -2.32 -26.43
CA GLY A 84 0.29 -1.30 -27.47
C GLY A 84 1.38 -1.51 -28.55
N THR A 85 2.12 -0.44 -28.84
CA THR A 85 3.11 -0.36 -29.93
C THR A 85 4.43 0.32 -29.56
N MET A 86 4.48 1.03 -28.45
CA MET A 86 5.62 1.78 -27.94
C MET A 86 6.29 1.03 -26.80
N VAL A 87 7.59 1.27 -26.66
CA VAL A 87 8.36 0.88 -25.47
C VAL A 87 9.10 2.10 -24.97
N ALA A 88 9.33 2.18 -23.67
CA ALA A 88 10.28 3.12 -23.12
C ALA A 88 11.71 2.58 -23.26
N PHE A 89 12.65 3.44 -23.65
CA PHE A 89 14.07 3.14 -23.67
C PHE A 89 14.86 4.21 -22.91
N LEU A 90 15.88 3.78 -22.17
CA LEU A 90 16.68 4.67 -21.34
C LEU A 90 18.16 4.46 -21.66
N GLN A 91 18.91 5.52 -21.99
CA GLN A 91 20.37 5.41 -22.08
C GLN A 91 21.04 5.20 -20.71
N PRO A 92 22.32 4.77 -20.70
CA PRO A 92 23.12 4.67 -19.48
C PRO A 92 23.13 5.99 -18.69
N GLY A 93 22.80 5.90 -17.41
CA GLY A 93 22.78 7.04 -16.50
C GLY A 93 21.47 7.85 -16.52
N ASN A 94 20.49 7.50 -17.36
CA ASN A 94 19.18 8.15 -17.36
C ASN A 94 18.29 7.60 -16.24
N ALA A 95 17.44 8.47 -15.71
CA ALA A 95 16.41 8.11 -14.74
C ALA A 95 15.15 8.93 -15.00
N VAL A 96 13.99 8.31 -14.78
CA VAL A 96 12.68 8.93 -14.96
C VAL A 96 11.75 8.56 -13.81
N HIS A 97 10.67 9.31 -13.67
CA HIS A 97 9.60 8.97 -12.75
C HIS A 97 8.22 9.29 -13.33
N ASN A 98 7.22 8.61 -12.78
CA ASN A 98 5.81 8.85 -13.01
C ASN A 98 5.13 9.04 -11.65
N MET A 99 4.86 10.31 -11.31
CA MET A 99 4.24 10.67 -10.04
C MET A 99 2.72 10.67 -10.18
N THR A 100 2.04 10.15 -9.16
CA THR A 100 0.57 10.12 -9.11
C THR A 100 0.05 11.16 -8.11
N SER A 101 -1.26 11.37 -8.09
CA SER A 101 -1.91 12.22 -7.07
C SER A 101 -2.17 11.49 -5.75
N TYR A 102 -1.87 10.19 -5.65
CA TYR A 102 -2.14 9.39 -4.47
C TYR A 102 -1.18 9.74 -3.34
N VAL A 103 -1.72 10.06 -2.16
CA VAL A 103 -0.95 10.40 -0.96
C VAL A 103 -0.81 9.16 -0.10
N ALA A 104 0.42 8.66 0.09
CA ALA A 104 0.66 7.48 0.90
C ALA A 104 0.27 7.68 2.36
N ALA A 105 -0.35 6.66 2.92
CA ALA A 105 -0.59 6.48 4.34
C ALA A 105 0.25 5.30 4.86
N GLU A 106 0.34 5.20 6.19
CA GLU A 106 0.87 4.00 6.83
C GLU A 106 0.05 2.77 6.44
N GLY A 107 0.69 1.63 6.28
CA GLY A 107 0.05 0.35 6.01
C GLY A 107 -0.50 0.17 4.58
N ASP A 108 -0.53 1.22 3.75
CA ASP A 108 -0.85 1.09 2.32
C ASP A 108 0.03 0.02 1.67
N GLU A 109 -0.61 -0.92 0.99
CA GLU A 109 0.09 -1.97 0.25
C GLU A 109 0.09 -1.62 -1.24
N PHE A 110 1.25 -1.22 -1.75
CA PHE A 110 1.47 -0.99 -3.16
C PHE A 110 1.93 -2.25 -3.85
N TYR A 111 1.24 -2.64 -4.91
CA TYR A 111 1.73 -3.59 -5.90
C TYR A 111 2.16 -2.83 -7.14
N PHE A 112 3.33 -3.16 -7.68
CA PHE A 112 3.74 -2.65 -8.97
C PHE A 112 4.41 -3.73 -9.83
N SER A 113 4.23 -3.60 -11.14
CA SER A 113 4.88 -4.45 -12.12
C SER A 113 5.25 -3.69 -13.40
N TRP A 114 6.13 -4.28 -14.18
CA TRP A 114 6.51 -3.83 -15.51
C TRP A 114 7.05 -5.00 -16.32
N ASP A 115 7.11 -4.84 -17.63
CA ASP A 115 7.71 -5.80 -18.54
C ASP A 115 9.09 -5.32 -18.99
N HIS A 116 10.10 -6.18 -18.93
CA HIS A 116 11.40 -5.94 -19.56
C HIS A 116 11.44 -6.67 -20.91
N VAL A 117 11.36 -5.94 -22.01
CA VAL A 117 11.02 -6.51 -23.32
C VAL A 117 12.21 -6.73 -24.27
N LEU A 118 13.36 -6.08 -24.05
CA LEU A 118 14.55 -6.28 -24.89
C LEU A 118 15.57 -7.28 -24.31
N ARG A 119 16.28 -8.00 -25.20
CA ARG A 119 17.30 -8.99 -24.86
C ARG A 119 18.67 -8.36 -24.52
N GLY A 120 19.31 -8.87 -23.48
CA GLY A 120 20.72 -8.63 -23.13
C GLY A 120 20.90 -8.16 -21.69
N ASP A 121 22.16 -7.97 -21.25
CA ASP A 121 22.50 -7.41 -19.93
C ASP A 121 22.13 -5.92 -19.91
N ARG A 122 20.83 -5.65 -19.72
CA ARG A 122 20.24 -4.32 -19.79
C ARG A 122 19.62 -3.93 -18.47
N ASP A 123 20.46 -3.86 -17.46
CA ASP A 123 20.05 -3.64 -16.09
C ASP A 123 19.31 -2.30 -15.90
N HIS A 124 18.27 -2.36 -15.08
CA HIS A 124 17.60 -1.20 -14.53
C HIS A 124 16.99 -1.53 -13.18
N THR A 125 16.64 -0.49 -12.42
CA THR A 125 15.95 -0.62 -11.14
C THR A 125 14.64 0.16 -11.20
N VAL A 126 13.58 -0.44 -10.68
CA VAL A 126 12.29 0.22 -10.46
C VAL A 126 12.04 0.28 -8.95
N SER A 127 11.52 1.42 -8.48
CA SER A 127 11.16 1.62 -7.08
C SER A 127 9.91 2.48 -6.96
N LEU A 128 9.21 2.36 -5.85
CA LEU A 128 8.32 3.45 -5.43
C LEU A 128 9.14 4.69 -5.13
N VAL A 129 8.59 5.85 -5.49
CA VAL A 129 9.18 7.16 -5.20
C VAL A 129 8.15 8.04 -4.53
N TYR A 130 8.61 9.06 -3.81
CA TYR A 130 7.74 10.05 -3.17
C TYR A 130 8.25 11.48 -3.38
N ASP A 131 7.33 12.44 -3.39
CA ASP A 131 7.67 13.86 -3.46
C ASP A 131 8.07 14.42 -2.09
N ASN A 132 9.36 14.67 -1.90
CA ASN A 132 9.91 15.26 -0.69
C ASN A 132 10.06 16.80 -0.82
N GLY A 133 8.95 17.49 -1.03
CA GLY A 133 8.93 18.96 -1.12
C GLY A 133 9.54 19.49 -2.43
N GLY A 134 9.19 18.88 -3.54
CA GLY A 134 9.69 19.14 -4.90
C GLY A 134 10.89 18.28 -5.31
N THR A 135 11.41 17.45 -4.39
CA THR A 135 12.51 16.51 -4.70
C THR A 135 11.98 15.09 -4.69
N ILE A 136 11.90 14.47 -5.86
CA ILE A 136 11.48 13.07 -5.98
C ILE A 136 12.57 12.17 -5.38
N THR A 137 12.18 11.32 -4.43
CA THR A 137 13.09 10.49 -3.63
C THR A 137 12.66 9.03 -3.69
N SER A 138 13.61 8.10 -3.87
CA SER A 138 13.32 6.67 -3.83
C SER A 138 12.97 6.18 -2.43
N LEU A 139 11.97 5.30 -2.35
CA LEU A 139 11.83 4.37 -1.23
C LEU A 139 12.74 3.18 -1.48
N VAL A 140 14.01 3.31 -1.09
CA VAL A 140 15.06 2.28 -1.27
C VAL A 140 14.61 0.86 -0.90
N PRO A 141 13.88 0.62 0.21
CA PRO A 141 13.41 -0.73 0.54
C PRO A 141 12.44 -1.36 -0.47
N SER A 142 11.84 -0.56 -1.36
CA SER A 142 10.96 -1.02 -2.45
C SER A 142 11.72 -1.33 -3.74
N GLU A 143 13.01 -0.99 -3.84
CA GLU A 143 13.80 -1.15 -5.06
C GLU A 143 13.83 -2.60 -5.53
N LYS A 144 13.58 -2.76 -6.83
CA LYS A 144 13.63 -4.05 -7.51
C LYS A 144 14.43 -3.92 -8.79
N ALA A 145 15.57 -4.60 -8.84
CA ALA A 145 16.40 -4.68 -10.02
C ALA A 145 15.81 -5.67 -11.05
N SER A 146 15.98 -5.34 -12.31
CA SER A 146 15.83 -6.24 -13.45
C SER A 146 17.18 -6.40 -14.12
N THR A 147 17.55 -7.64 -14.41
CA THR A 147 18.73 -7.99 -15.21
C THR A 147 18.37 -9.03 -16.29
N GLY A 148 17.08 -9.38 -16.41
CA GLY A 148 16.54 -10.49 -17.19
C GLY A 148 15.79 -10.04 -18.44
N VAL A 149 15.16 -10.99 -19.14
CA VAL A 149 14.59 -10.81 -20.49
C VAL A 149 13.16 -11.34 -20.53
N ILE A 150 12.26 -10.59 -21.17
CA ILE A 150 10.86 -10.99 -21.47
C ILE A 150 10.22 -11.60 -20.23
N GLU A 151 10.19 -10.80 -19.18
CA GLU A 151 9.57 -11.15 -17.93
C GLU A 151 8.80 -9.95 -17.40
N THR A 152 7.59 -10.23 -16.94
CA THR A 152 6.88 -9.33 -16.06
C THR A 152 7.55 -9.44 -14.69
N ILE A 153 8.10 -8.33 -14.24
CA ILE A 153 8.72 -8.21 -12.93
C ILE A 153 7.76 -7.45 -12.05
N SER A 154 7.64 -7.88 -10.81
CA SER A 154 6.76 -7.24 -9.85
C SER A 154 7.38 -7.16 -8.47
N ASN A 155 6.84 -6.26 -7.67
CA ASN A 155 7.10 -6.17 -6.25
C ASN A 155 5.83 -5.72 -5.51
N THR A 156 5.79 -6.05 -4.22
CA THR A 156 4.78 -5.54 -3.29
C THR A 156 5.51 -4.85 -2.15
N TYR A 157 5.03 -3.67 -1.75
CA TYR A 157 5.61 -2.90 -0.67
C TYR A 157 4.51 -2.30 0.21
N VAL A 158 4.57 -2.60 1.49
CA VAL A 158 3.71 -2.01 2.52
C VAL A 158 4.43 -0.81 3.13
N ILE A 159 3.78 0.35 3.21
CA ILE A 159 4.35 1.53 3.87
C ILE A 159 4.44 1.24 5.38
N PRO A 160 5.65 1.11 5.96
CA PRO A 160 5.76 0.86 7.39
C PRO A 160 5.51 2.12 8.22
N SER A 161 5.23 1.94 9.51
CA SER A 161 5.20 3.03 10.48
C SER A 161 6.43 3.92 10.42
N GLY A 162 6.21 5.23 10.49
CA GLY A 162 7.27 6.24 10.42
C GLY A 162 7.97 6.34 9.06
N SER A 163 7.42 5.73 8.00
CA SER A 163 7.94 5.89 6.64
C SER A 163 7.99 7.37 6.24
N PRO A 164 9.08 7.82 5.60
CA PRO A 164 9.20 9.20 5.15
C PRO A 164 8.23 9.56 4.01
N ALA A 165 7.54 8.58 3.42
CA ALA A 165 6.56 8.79 2.37
C ALA A 165 5.15 9.07 2.90
N ILE A 166 4.87 8.84 4.19
CA ILE A 166 3.55 9.11 4.79
C ILE A 166 3.20 10.59 4.60
N GLY A 167 2.00 10.85 4.09
CA GLY A 167 1.50 12.19 3.79
C GLY A 167 2.08 12.81 2.51
N LYS A 168 2.78 12.05 1.66
CA LYS A 168 3.38 12.53 0.40
C LYS A 168 2.84 11.77 -0.79
N THR A 169 2.87 12.39 -1.96
CA THR A 169 2.45 11.72 -3.19
C THR A 169 3.42 10.61 -3.56
N ILE A 170 2.88 9.49 -4.09
CA ILE A 170 3.65 8.32 -4.53
C ILE A 170 3.68 8.23 -6.06
N GLY A 171 4.76 7.68 -6.58
CA GLY A 171 4.91 7.30 -7.98
C GLY A 171 5.83 6.09 -8.17
N LEU A 172 6.18 5.85 -9.43
CA LEU A 172 7.26 4.92 -9.81
C LEU A 172 8.46 5.69 -10.33
N GLY A 173 9.65 5.24 -9.93
CA GLY A 173 10.94 5.73 -10.43
C GLY A 173 11.69 4.60 -11.11
N ILE A 174 12.38 4.94 -12.20
CA ILE A 174 13.17 4.01 -13.01
C ILE A 174 14.57 4.59 -13.14
N VAL A 175 15.59 3.76 -12.92
CA VAL A 175 17.00 4.14 -13.07
C VAL A 175 17.70 3.11 -13.96
N SER A 176 18.33 3.57 -15.04
CA SER A 176 19.25 2.73 -15.82
C SER A 176 20.71 3.09 -15.51
N PRO A 177 21.44 2.27 -14.73
CA PRO A 177 22.79 2.63 -14.31
C PRO A 177 23.85 2.51 -15.40
N GLY A 178 23.61 1.77 -16.49
CA GLY A 178 24.70 1.42 -17.41
C GLY A 178 24.33 0.82 -18.76
N SER A 179 23.04 0.75 -19.11
CA SER A 179 22.59 0.03 -20.31
C SER A 179 21.42 0.73 -21.00
N TYR A 180 20.85 0.08 -22.03
CA TYR A 180 19.73 0.56 -22.82
C TYR A 180 18.46 -0.31 -22.64
N PRO A 181 17.89 -0.46 -21.43
CA PRO A 181 16.69 -1.28 -21.25
C PRO A 181 15.58 -0.81 -22.20
N GLU A 182 14.81 -1.76 -22.74
CA GLU A 182 13.46 -1.46 -23.25
C GLU A 182 12.46 -2.06 -22.27
N ILE A 183 11.54 -1.24 -21.82
CA ILE A 183 10.58 -1.56 -20.76
C ILE A 183 9.20 -1.06 -21.15
N ASP A 184 8.18 -1.73 -20.65
CA ASP A 184 6.80 -1.49 -21.06
C ASP A 184 5.81 -1.90 -19.96
N ASN A 185 4.54 -1.53 -20.13
CA ASN A 185 3.38 -2.03 -19.39
C ASN A 185 3.53 -1.92 -17.88
N PHE A 186 3.84 -0.71 -17.41
CA PHE A 186 3.88 -0.40 -15.99
C PHE A 186 2.48 -0.44 -15.38
N ILE A 187 2.38 -1.12 -14.24
CA ILE A 187 1.20 -1.16 -13.39
C ILE A 187 1.62 -0.72 -11.99
N LEU A 188 0.85 0.18 -11.39
CA LEU A 188 0.91 0.54 -9.98
C LEU A 188 -0.52 0.52 -9.44
N THR A 189 -0.76 -0.32 -8.45
CA THR A 189 -2.02 -0.37 -7.71
C THR A 189 -1.74 -0.25 -6.22
N VAL A 190 -2.65 0.36 -5.49
CA VAL A 190 -2.61 0.40 -4.03
C VAL A 190 -3.84 -0.30 -3.48
N ASN A 191 -3.63 -1.24 -2.57
CA ASN A 191 -4.68 -1.71 -1.68
C ASN A 191 -4.68 -0.77 -0.48
N GLU A 192 -5.60 0.19 -0.50
CA GLU A 192 -5.79 1.12 0.61
C GLU A 192 -6.21 0.31 1.84
N LEU A 193 -5.54 0.51 2.97
CA LEU A 193 -6.13 0.05 4.23
C LEU A 193 -7.38 0.89 4.46
N ALA A 194 -8.54 0.23 4.42
CA ALA A 194 -9.78 0.89 4.77
C ALA A 194 -9.63 1.49 6.19
N PRO A 195 -10.06 2.74 6.43
CA PRO A 195 -10.04 3.32 7.76
C PRO A 195 -10.64 2.33 8.76
N VAL A 196 -9.88 1.98 9.80
CA VAL A 196 -10.33 0.99 10.76
C VAL A 196 -11.25 1.68 11.76
N ASP A 197 -12.44 1.13 11.93
CA ASP A 197 -13.36 1.61 12.96
C ASP A 197 -12.68 1.41 14.32
N GLY A 198 -12.51 2.48 15.11
CA GLY A 198 -11.88 2.42 16.42
C GLY A 198 -10.48 3.03 16.47
N ASP A 199 -9.82 3.09 15.31
CA ASP A 199 -8.51 3.73 15.09
C ASP A 199 -8.66 5.26 15.15
N VAL A 200 -8.09 5.88 16.18
CA VAL A 200 -8.08 7.32 16.42
C VAL A 200 -6.72 7.95 16.27
N ASP A 201 -5.62 7.21 16.35
CA ASP A 201 -4.29 7.76 16.08
C ASP A 201 -3.90 7.72 14.59
N GLY A 202 -4.65 6.96 13.78
CA GLY A 202 -4.52 6.86 12.34
C GLY A 202 -3.44 5.87 11.90
N ASP A 203 -3.06 4.91 12.75
CA ASP A 203 -2.04 3.91 12.45
C ASP A 203 -2.60 2.61 11.81
N PHE A 204 -3.91 2.58 11.56
CA PHE A 204 -4.65 1.49 10.91
C PHE A 204 -4.72 0.19 11.72
N ASP A 205 -4.47 0.23 13.02
CA ASP A 205 -4.88 -0.83 13.92
C ASP A 205 -5.89 -0.32 14.97
N VAL A 206 -6.33 -1.22 15.86
CA VAL A 206 -7.22 -0.82 16.96
C VAL A 206 -6.68 -1.40 18.25
N ASP A 207 -5.90 -0.60 18.96
CA ASP A 207 -5.11 -1.07 20.09
C ASP A 207 -5.22 -0.15 21.32
N LEU A 208 -4.26 -0.21 22.24
CA LEU A 208 -4.28 0.56 23.48
C LEU A 208 -3.79 2.01 23.32
N ASP A 209 -3.08 2.34 22.24
CA ASP A 209 -2.61 3.69 21.94
C ASP A 209 -3.80 4.57 21.52
N ASP A 210 -4.75 4.01 20.76
CA ASP A 210 -6.06 4.63 20.54
C ASP A 210 -6.80 4.99 21.82
N TYR A 211 -6.85 4.02 22.74
CA TYR A 211 -7.52 4.21 24.02
C TYR A 211 -6.84 5.29 24.85
N ALA A 212 -5.51 5.41 24.76
CA ALA A 212 -4.79 6.47 25.43
C ALA A 212 -5.28 7.85 24.96
N ILE A 213 -5.49 8.04 23.65
CA ILE A 213 -6.05 9.29 23.09
C ILE A 213 -7.45 9.58 23.63
N ILE A 214 -8.36 8.60 23.61
CA ILE A 214 -9.75 8.77 24.10
C ILE A 214 -9.74 9.09 25.60
N ARG A 215 -8.92 8.38 26.37
CA ARG A 215 -8.79 8.57 27.82
C ARG A 215 -8.26 9.97 28.15
N ASP A 216 -7.22 10.40 27.46
CA ASP A 216 -6.50 11.63 27.77
C ASP A 216 -7.29 12.87 27.34
N ASN A 217 -8.15 12.73 26.33
CA ASN A 217 -9.04 13.80 25.86
C ASN A 217 -10.48 13.71 26.38
N PHE A 218 -10.77 12.86 27.39
CA PHE A 218 -12.13 12.68 27.89
C PHE A 218 -12.78 14.02 28.32
N ARG A 219 -13.99 14.30 27.82
CA ARG A 219 -14.74 15.57 27.91
C ARG A 219 -14.19 16.75 27.12
N LEU A 220 -13.20 16.57 26.25
CA LEU A 220 -12.78 17.59 25.31
C LEU A 220 -13.94 17.92 24.35
N SER A 221 -14.22 19.21 24.16
CA SER A 221 -15.20 19.71 23.19
C SER A 221 -14.83 21.15 22.78
N PRO A 222 -14.86 21.50 21.48
CA PRO A 222 -15.06 20.59 20.35
C PRO A 222 -13.88 19.61 20.22
N ALA A 223 -14.15 18.42 19.71
CA ALA A 223 -13.16 17.39 19.49
C ALA A 223 -13.24 16.86 18.05
N THR A 224 -12.10 16.37 17.55
CA THR A 224 -12.00 15.68 16.26
C THR A 224 -11.78 14.17 16.49
N LYS A 225 -11.90 13.36 15.44
CA LYS A 225 -11.56 11.92 15.51
C LYS A 225 -10.15 11.69 16.05
N ALA A 226 -9.16 12.45 15.56
CA ALA A 226 -7.76 12.38 16.03
C ALA A 226 -7.57 12.79 17.51
N GLN A 227 -8.60 13.35 18.14
CA GLN A 227 -8.62 13.68 19.56
C GLN A 227 -9.49 12.70 20.36
N GLY A 228 -10.01 11.64 19.75
CA GLY A 228 -10.82 10.62 20.42
C GLY A 228 -12.33 10.72 20.21
N ASP A 229 -12.84 11.66 19.40
CA ASP A 229 -14.27 11.73 19.05
C ASP A 229 -14.58 10.83 17.86
N ILE A 230 -14.72 9.53 18.13
CA ILE A 230 -14.98 8.50 17.13
C ILE A 230 -16.43 8.54 16.63
N THR A 231 -17.35 8.94 17.52
CA THR A 231 -18.78 8.95 17.21
C THR A 231 -19.23 10.22 16.46
N GLY A 232 -18.36 11.23 16.34
CA GLY A 232 -18.62 12.47 15.62
C GLY A 232 -19.59 13.40 16.37
N GLY A 233 -19.55 13.36 17.71
CA GLY A 233 -20.43 14.15 18.58
C GLY A 233 -19.90 15.54 18.93
N ASP A 234 -18.74 15.95 18.39
CA ASP A 234 -17.93 17.10 18.80
C ASP A 234 -17.52 17.06 20.29
N ILE A 235 -17.53 15.87 20.91
CA ILE A 235 -17.13 15.65 22.30
C ILE A 235 -16.56 14.25 22.46
N VAL A 236 -15.45 14.14 23.18
CA VAL A 236 -14.93 12.83 23.61
C VAL A 236 -15.66 12.39 24.87
N ASP A 237 -16.44 11.33 24.80
CA ASP A 237 -17.16 10.81 25.96
C ASP A 237 -17.20 9.27 26.04
N LEU A 238 -18.15 8.73 26.80
CA LEU A 238 -18.25 7.30 27.03
C LEU A 238 -18.71 6.55 25.77
N ALA A 239 -19.42 7.22 24.85
CA ALA A 239 -19.82 6.65 23.58
C ALA A 239 -18.60 6.29 22.73
N ASP A 240 -17.59 7.16 22.67
CA ASP A 240 -16.35 6.90 21.94
C ASP A 240 -15.56 5.75 22.54
N PHE A 241 -15.42 5.71 23.87
CA PHE A 241 -14.80 4.58 24.56
C PHE A 241 -15.54 3.26 24.27
N LEU A 242 -16.87 3.26 24.30
CA LEU A 242 -17.66 2.06 24.02
C LEU A 242 -17.52 1.62 22.57
N PHE A 243 -17.39 2.57 21.64
CA PHE A 243 -17.11 2.30 20.24
C PHE A 243 -15.74 1.62 20.09
N TRP A 244 -14.66 2.27 20.54
CA TRP A 244 -13.30 1.72 20.51
C TRP A 244 -13.23 0.34 21.15
N ARG A 245 -13.79 0.16 22.35
CA ARG A 245 -13.75 -1.13 23.05
C ARG A 245 -14.36 -2.26 22.23
N ASN A 246 -15.47 -1.97 21.52
CA ASN A 246 -16.12 -2.97 20.68
C ASN A 246 -15.28 -3.27 19.42
N ALA A 247 -14.69 -2.25 18.81
CA ALA A 247 -13.77 -2.39 17.69
C ALA A 247 -12.50 -3.18 18.07
N HIS A 248 -11.84 -2.80 19.15
CA HIS A 248 -10.68 -3.48 19.72
C HIS A 248 -10.98 -4.97 20.00
N ALA A 249 -12.16 -5.28 20.54
CA ALA A 249 -12.58 -6.66 20.78
C ALA A 249 -12.76 -7.45 19.48
N ALA A 250 -13.28 -6.81 18.43
CA ALA A 250 -13.41 -7.42 17.10
C ALA A 250 -12.03 -7.68 16.47
N ALA A 251 -11.11 -6.71 16.54
CA ALA A 251 -9.73 -6.83 16.07
C ALA A 251 -8.97 -7.96 16.82
N SER A 252 -9.11 -8.01 18.14
CA SER A 252 -8.52 -9.06 18.99
C SER A 252 -9.13 -10.45 18.78
N GLY A 253 -10.39 -10.53 18.31
CA GLY A 253 -11.12 -11.77 18.09
C GLY A 253 -10.67 -12.58 16.86
N ALA A 254 -9.92 -11.97 15.95
CA ALA A 254 -9.33 -12.66 14.79
C ALA A 254 -8.21 -13.64 15.19
N ALA A 255 -7.64 -13.50 16.39
CA ALA A 255 -6.65 -14.41 16.96
C ALA A 255 -7.28 -15.60 17.69
N SER A 256 -8.29 -16.25 17.09
CA SER A 256 -8.69 -17.61 17.47
C SER A 256 -7.77 -18.63 16.78
N ALA A 257 -6.45 -18.44 16.87
CA ALA A 257 -5.50 -19.50 16.56
C ALA A 257 -5.74 -20.60 17.61
N GLY A 258 -6.19 -21.76 17.16
CA GLY A 258 -6.66 -22.86 17.99
C GLY A 258 -5.80 -23.01 19.24
N ILE A 259 -6.35 -22.57 20.38
CA ILE A 259 -5.75 -22.74 21.69
C ILE A 259 -5.44 -24.24 21.77
N PRO A 260 -4.15 -24.64 21.84
CA PRO A 260 -3.79 -26.05 21.91
C PRO A 260 -4.59 -26.65 23.05
N GLU A 261 -5.41 -27.66 22.75
CA GLU A 261 -6.29 -28.25 23.76
C GLU A 261 -5.45 -28.55 25.00
N PRO A 262 -5.86 -28.09 26.20
CA PRO A 262 -5.04 -28.25 27.38
C PRO A 262 -4.69 -29.72 27.54
N ALA A 263 -3.47 -29.99 27.99
CA ALA A 263 -2.90 -31.34 28.18
C ALA A 263 -3.74 -32.26 29.10
N SER A 264 -4.90 -31.81 29.58
CA SER A 264 -5.98 -32.59 30.17
C SER A 264 -6.27 -33.91 29.45
N ALA A 265 -6.29 -33.97 28.11
CA ALA A 265 -6.50 -35.24 27.40
C ALA A 265 -5.33 -36.22 27.62
N ALA A 266 -4.09 -35.71 27.57
CA ALA A 266 -2.89 -36.49 27.84
C ALA A 266 -2.82 -36.93 29.32
N LEU A 267 -3.19 -36.06 30.27
CA LEU A 267 -3.24 -36.38 31.69
C LEU A 267 -4.34 -37.39 32.02
N ALA A 268 -5.51 -37.30 31.37
CA ALA A 268 -6.59 -38.28 31.53
C ALA A 268 -6.16 -39.67 31.03
N LEU A 269 -5.47 -39.73 29.88
CA LEU A 269 -4.88 -40.97 29.35
C LEU A 269 -3.81 -41.54 30.28
N LEU A 270 -2.88 -40.72 30.77
CA LEU A 270 -1.85 -41.15 31.71
C LEU A 270 -2.46 -41.64 33.04
N GLY A 271 -3.49 -40.94 33.54
CA GLY A 271 -4.26 -41.35 34.71
C GLY A 271 -4.97 -42.69 34.51
N ALA A 272 -5.58 -42.92 33.35
CA ALA A 272 -6.24 -44.18 33.00
C ALA A 272 -5.24 -45.34 32.90
N VAL A 273 -4.06 -45.11 32.30
CA VAL A 273 -2.98 -46.11 32.22
C VAL A 273 -2.43 -46.43 33.61
N ALA A 274 -2.21 -45.43 34.47
CA ALA A 274 -1.78 -45.62 35.85
C ALA A 274 -2.83 -46.43 36.65
N PHE A 275 -4.13 -46.13 36.48
CA PHE A 275 -5.20 -46.90 37.14
C PHE A 275 -5.27 -48.35 36.65
N ALA A 276 -5.14 -48.58 35.34
CA ALA A 276 -5.17 -49.91 34.76
C ALA A 276 -3.99 -50.79 35.21
N THR A 277 -2.79 -50.19 35.33
CA THR A 277 -1.59 -50.91 35.79
C THR A 277 -1.62 -51.22 37.28
N LEU A 278 -2.18 -50.33 38.12
CA LEU A 278 -2.40 -50.61 39.55
C LEU A 278 -3.43 -51.72 39.78
N ARG A 279 -4.49 -51.79 38.97
CA ARG A 279 -5.53 -52.83 39.09
C ARG A 279 -5.04 -54.24 38.74
N LYS A 280 -4.04 -54.38 37.86
CA LYS A 280 -3.44 -55.70 37.53
C LYS A 280 -2.49 -56.23 38.61
N ARG A 281 -2.05 -55.39 39.55
CA ARG A 281 -1.09 -55.74 40.61
C ARG A 281 -1.74 -56.15 41.94
N ARG A 282 -3.06 -56.06 42.04
CA ARG A 282 -3.87 -56.58 43.15
C ARG A 282 -4.53 -57.88 42.73
#